data_AF-A0A928DUZ4-F1
#
_entry.id   AF-A0A928DUZ4-F1
#
_cell.length_a   1.000
_cell.length_b   1.000
_cell.length_c   1.000
_cell.angle_alpha   90.00
_cell.angle_beta   90.00
_cell.angle_gamma   90.00
#
_symmetry.space_group_name_H-M   'P 1'
#
loop_
_entity.id
_entity.type
_entity.pdbx_description
1 polymer ?
#
loop_
_entity_poly.entity_id
_entity_poly.type
_entity_poly.pdbx_seq_one_letter_code
_entity_poly.pdbx_strand_id
1 'polypeptide(L)'
;MLSEGLFYFQDPKTGKYGYMDENENVVIPPRFCIAYNFRNGLALVGMEGEGLVMMTDSAGFPLMGKFGYINKAGEFVWKPSWGPKK
;
A
#
# COMPACT_ATOMS: atom_id res chain seq x y z
N MET A 1 0.14 -14.38 10.63
CA MET A 1 1.12 -14.73 9.59
C MET A 1 1.92 -13.48 9.29
N LEU A 2 3.22 -13.51 9.61
CA LEU A 2 4.17 -12.44 9.30
C LEU A 2 4.24 -12.30 7.76
N SER A 3 4.40 -11.08 7.28
CA SER A 3 4.24 -10.67 5.89
C SER A 3 5.36 -11.16 4.97
N GLU A 4 5.50 -12.47 4.75
CA GLU A 4 6.45 -13.08 3.81
C GLU A 4 7.86 -12.41 3.70
N GLY A 5 8.40 -11.93 4.82
CA GLY A 5 9.71 -11.27 4.91
C GLY A 5 9.78 -9.76 4.62
N LEU A 6 8.66 -9.08 4.29
CA LEU A 6 8.62 -7.62 4.09
C LEU A 6 7.51 -6.97 4.91
N PHE A 7 7.85 -5.99 5.76
CA PHE A 7 6.90 -5.26 6.58
C PHE A 7 6.74 -3.84 6.06
N TYR A 8 5.51 -3.32 6.08
CA TYR A 8 5.32 -1.90 5.80
C TYR A 8 5.76 -1.06 7.00
N PHE A 9 6.30 0.11 6.72
CA PHE A 9 6.62 1.12 7.74
C PHE A 9 6.13 2.48 7.26
N GLN A 10 5.78 3.36 8.20
CA GLN A 10 5.39 4.73 7.89
C GLN A 10 6.59 5.66 8.10
N ASP A 11 6.90 6.48 7.10
CA ASP A 11 7.85 7.56 7.26
C ASP A 11 7.21 8.70 8.06
N PRO A 12 7.76 9.05 9.25
CA PRO A 12 7.20 10.11 10.08
C PRO A 12 7.28 11.50 9.45
N LYS A 13 8.14 11.72 8.45
CA LYS A 13 8.28 13.02 7.78
C LYS A 13 7.19 13.26 6.73
N THR A 14 6.85 12.22 5.96
CA THR A 14 5.91 12.33 4.84
C THR A 14 4.54 11.73 5.14
N GLY A 15 4.42 10.91 6.18
CA GLY A 15 3.23 10.11 6.47
C GLY A 15 3.00 8.96 5.47
N LYS A 16 3.91 8.75 4.52
CA LYS A 16 3.79 7.72 3.48
C LYS A 16 4.37 6.39 3.95
N TYR A 17 3.89 5.33 3.34
CA TYR A 17 4.31 3.97 3.61
C TYR A 17 5.31 3.47 2.58
N GLY A 18 6.33 2.78 3.09
CA GLY A 18 7.30 1.98 2.33
C GLY A 18 7.33 0.55 2.87
N TYR A 19 8.29 -0.26 2.39
CA TYR A 19 8.51 -1.62 2.87
C TYR A 19 9.98 -1.86 3.20
N MET A 20 10.21 -2.61 4.26
CA MET A 20 11.53 -3.01 4.74
C MET A 20 11.59 -4.51 5.02
N ASP A 21 12.80 -5.07 4.98
CA ASP A 21 13.05 -6.45 5.37
C ASP A 21 13.21 -6.61 6.90
N GLU A 22 13.45 -7.83 7.37
CA GLU A 22 13.67 -8.16 8.78
C GLU A 22 14.95 -7.54 9.37
N ASN A 23 15.87 -7.09 8.53
CA ASN A 23 17.12 -6.45 8.93
C ASN A 23 17.01 -4.91 8.88
N GLU A 24 15.78 -4.37 8.80
CA GLU A 24 15.49 -2.94 8.68
C GLU A 24 16.02 -2.29 7.40
N ASN A 25 16.36 -3.07 6.37
CA ASN A 25 16.74 -2.51 5.07
C ASN A 25 15.48 -2.06 4.32
N VAL A 26 15.47 -0.80 3.88
CA VAL A 26 14.39 -0.29 3.04
C VAL A 26 14.47 -0.91 1.64
N VAL A 27 13.49 -1.75 1.32
CA VAL A 27 13.35 -2.40 0.00
C VAL A 27 12.51 -1.55 -0.94
N ILE A 28 11.43 -0.95 -0.41
CA ILE A 28 10.56 -0.05 -1.17
C ILE A 28 10.48 1.27 -0.42
N PRO A 29 11.02 2.37 -0.97
CA PRO A 29 10.96 3.68 -0.33
C PRO A 29 9.53 4.15 -0.07
N PRO A 30 9.29 4.96 0.98
CA PRO A 30 7.99 5.52 1.30
C PRO A 30 7.39 6.30 0.13
N ARG A 31 6.28 5.81 -0.43
CA ARG A 31 5.59 6.48 -1.54
C ARG A 31 4.08 6.23 -1.61
N PHE A 32 3.58 5.32 -0.79
CA PHE A 32 2.16 4.95 -0.77
C PHE A 32 1.43 5.67 0.36
N CYS A 33 0.17 6.05 0.17
CA CYS A 33 -0.64 6.61 1.26
C CYS A 33 -1.24 5.50 2.15
N ILE A 34 -1.36 4.29 1.61
CA ILE A 34 -1.85 3.08 2.29
C ILE A 34 -0.97 1.91 1.85
N ALA A 35 -0.62 1.03 2.79
CA ALA A 35 0.11 -0.20 2.52
C ALA A 35 -0.44 -1.35 3.37
N TYR A 36 -0.63 -2.51 2.75
CA TYR A 36 -0.99 -3.75 3.44
C TYR A 36 0.16 -4.76 3.40
N ASN A 37 0.07 -5.78 4.25
CA ASN A 37 1.01 -6.89 4.28
C ASN A 37 1.01 -7.67 2.96
N PHE A 38 2.19 -8.15 2.56
CA PHE A 38 2.32 -9.10 1.47
C PHE A 38 1.57 -10.41 1.79
N ARG A 39 0.81 -10.90 0.81
CA ARG A 39 0.16 -12.22 0.79
C ARG A 39 0.22 -12.77 -0.63
N ASN A 40 0.68 -14.01 -0.78
CA ASN A 40 0.93 -14.64 -2.08
C ASN A 40 1.84 -13.79 -2.98
N GLY A 41 2.88 -13.18 -2.41
CA GLY A 41 3.81 -12.32 -3.15
C GLY A 41 3.26 -10.96 -3.60
N LEU A 42 2.03 -10.61 -3.24
CA LEU A 42 1.38 -9.34 -3.61
C LEU A 42 1.00 -8.52 -2.37
N ALA A 43 1.09 -7.19 -2.49
CA ALA A 43 0.56 -6.27 -1.49
C ALA A 43 -0.37 -5.24 -2.14
N LEU A 44 -1.51 -4.99 -1.50
CA LEU A 44 -2.39 -3.89 -1.84
C LEU A 44 -1.78 -2.57 -1.34
N VAL A 45 -1.68 -1.59 -2.23
CA VAL A 45 -1.17 -0.25 -1.91
C VAL A 45 -2.11 0.82 -2.46
N GLY A 46 -2.21 1.92 -1.71
CA GLY A 46 -2.93 3.12 -2.11
C GLY A 46 -1.98 4.21 -2.61
N MET A 47 -2.37 4.88 -3.68
CA MET A 47 -1.74 6.10 -4.16
C MET A 47 -2.64 7.29 -3.83
N GLU A 48 -2.02 8.39 -3.41
CA GLU A 48 -2.70 9.66 -3.24
C GLU A 48 -3.40 10.05 -4.54
N GLY A 49 -4.68 10.39 -4.45
CA GLY A 49 -5.50 10.83 -5.56
C GLY A 49 -6.03 12.22 -5.30
N GLU A 50 -6.21 13.01 -6.35
CA GLU A 50 -6.94 14.27 -6.26
C GLU A 50 -8.44 13.96 -6.09
N GLY A 51 -9.02 14.36 -4.94
CA GLY A 51 -10.46 14.26 -4.68
C GLY A 51 -10.81 13.82 -3.26
N LEU A 52 -11.71 14.58 -2.62
CA LEU A 52 -12.50 14.19 -1.45
C LEU A 52 -13.63 13.24 -1.95
N VAL A 53 -14.07 12.20 -1.24
CA VAL A 53 -15.30 12.24 -0.39
C VAL A 53 -15.65 10.82 0.13
N MET A 54 -15.86 10.74 1.46
CA MET A 54 -16.97 10.11 2.22
C MET A 54 -17.49 8.69 1.94
N MET A 55 -16.67 7.77 1.42
CA MET A 55 -17.01 6.34 1.51
C MET A 55 -16.02 5.62 2.40
N THR A 56 -16.53 5.03 3.49
CA THR A 56 -15.77 4.11 4.33
C THR A 56 -15.98 2.69 3.84
N ASP A 57 -14.94 1.85 3.87
CA ASP A 57 -15.16 0.41 3.78
C ASP A 57 -16.00 -0.10 4.96
N SER A 58 -16.35 -1.40 4.97
CA SER A 58 -17.08 -2.00 6.09
C SER A 58 -16.29 -1.99 7.42
N ALA A 59 -15.01 -1.64 7.39
CA ALA A 59 -14.16 -1.45 8.55
C ALA A 59 -14.00 0.04 8.95
N GLY A 60 -14.70 0.96 8.27
CA GLY A 60 -14.70 2.38 8.61
C GLY A 60 -13.57 3.19 7.98
N PHE A 61 -12.77 2.60 7.07
CA PHE A 61 -11.63 3.31 6.46
C PHE A 61 -12.07 4.14 5.26
N PRO A 62 -11.86 5.47 5.26
CA PRO A 62 -12.16 6.32 4.12
C PRO A 62 -11.32 5.88 2.90
N LEU A 63 -12.00 5.57 1.80
CA LEU A 63 -11.36 5.25 0.53
C LEU A 63 -10.96 6.55 -0.17
N MET A 64 -9.78 7.07 0.16
CA MET A 64 -9.11 8.07 -0.66
C MET A 64 -8.10 7.36 -1.56
N GLY A 65 -8.21 7.60 -2.87
CA GLY A 65 -7.14 7.29 -3.82
C GLY A 65 -7.34 6.05 -4.68
N LYS A 66 -6.35 5.82 -5.54
CA LYS A 66 -6.31 4.68 -6.46
C LYS A 66 -5.59 3.52 -5.79
N PHE A 67 -6.14 2.33 -5.90
CA PHE A 67 -5.56 1.12 -5.31
C PHE A 67 -4.99 0.22 -6.38
N GLY A 68 -3.78 -0.28 -6.13
CA GLY A 68 -3.09 -1.22 -7.00
C GLY A 68 -2.42 -2.32 -6.18
N TYR A 69 -1.91 -3.33 -6.88
CA TYR A 69 -1.14 -4.41 -6.25
C TYR A 69 0.29 -4.36 -6.74
N ILE A 70 1.22 -4.48 -5.81
CA ILE A 70 2.66 -4.51 -6.08
C ILE A 70 3.25 -5.88 -5.75
N ASN A 71 4.33 -6.25 -6.45
CA ASN A 71 5.19 -7.36 -6.07
C ASN A 71 6.20 -6.92 -4.98
N LYS A 72 7.04 -7.84 -4.49
CA LYS A 72 8.06 -7.57 -3.46
C LYS A 72 9.18 -6.62 -3.90
N ALA A 73 9.33 -6.37 -5.20
CA ALA A 73 10.23 -5.34 -5.73
C ALA A 73 9.56 -3.94 -5.80
N GLY A 74 8.27 -3.85 -5.44
CA GLY A 74 7.49 -2.62 -5.50
C GLY A 74 6.92 -2.32 -6.87
N GLU A 75 7.02 -3.22 -7.84
CA GLU A 75 6.48 -3.01 -9.18
C GLU A 75 4.98 -3.32 -9.20
N PHE A 76 4.18 -2.49 -9.90
CA PHE A 76 2.75 -2.72 -10.02
C PHE A 76 2.45 -3.93 -10.91
N VAL A 77 1.89 -4.98 -10.30
CA VAL A 77 1.25 -6.09 -11.00
C VAL A 77 -0.13 -5.66 -11.50
N TRP A 78 -0.87 -4.92 -10.66
CA TRP A 78 -2.09 -4.23 -11.07
C TRP A 78 -1.98 -2.75 -10.78
N LYS A 79 -2.05 -1.95 -11.84
CA LYS A 79 -1.92 -0.50 -11.75
C LYS A 79 -3.07 0.11 -10.93
N PRO A 80 -2.79 1.18 -10.16
CA PRO A 80 -3.80 1.83 -9.34
C PRO A 80 -5.03 2.27 -10.16
N SER A 81 -6.23 1.86 -9.73
CA SER A 81 -7.50 2.34 -10.29
C SER A 81 -8.50 2.70 -9.21
N TRP A 82 -9.51 3.50 -9.59
CA TRP A 82 -10.66 3.77 -8.74
C TRP A 82 -11.57 2.54 -8.68
N GLY A 83 -11.81 2.02 -7.47
CA GLY A 83 -12.69 0.87 -7.23
C GLY A 83 -12.15 -0.49 -7.74
N PRO A 84 -12.79 -1.60 -7.37
CA PRO A 84 -12.46 -2.93 -7.90
C PRO A 84 -12.81 -3.00 -9.39
N LYS A 85 -11.89 -3.49 -10.21
CA LYS A 85 -12.21 -3.88 -11.60
C LYS A 85 -13.05 -5.16 -11.53
N LYS A 86 -14.28 -5.09 -12.03
CA LYS A 86 -15.10 -6.28 -12.31
C LYS A 86 -14.47 -7.13 -13.40
#